data_AF-A0A6F8YR33-F1
#
_entry.id   AF-A0A6F8YR33-F1
#
_cell.length_a   1.000
_cell.length_b   1.000
_cell.length_c   1.000
_cell.angle_alpha   90.00
_cell.angle_beta   90.00
_cell.angle_gamma   90.00
#
_symmetry.space_group_name_H-M   'P 1'
#
loop_
_entity.id
_entity.type
_entity.pdbx_description
1 polymer ?
#
loop_
_entity_poly.entity_id
_entity_poly.type
_entity_poly.pdbx_seq_one_letter_code
_entity_poly.pdbx_strand_id
1 'polypeptide(L)'
;MRFAGETARIRDALVAELTALRRAGRRVTGYGATAKSATLLNYCGIGPDLLPFITDSTPSKQGMVTPGMRVPVRPPEAFADPYPDYALLLAWNHAEEIMAKEHAFRRGGGRWLRYVPDVHTV
;
A
#
# COMPACT_ATOMS: atom_id res chain seq x y z
N MET A 1 -8.86 25.46 10.22
CA MET A 1 -8.59 24.01 10.43
C MET A 1 -7.53 23.52 9.45
N ARG A 2 -6.24 23.66 9.79
CA ARG A 2 -5.11 23.31 8.90
C ARG A 2 -4.97 21.79 8.66
N PHE A 3 -5.03 21.01 9.74
CA PHE A 3 -4.88 19.55 9.70
C PHE A 3 -5.94 18.82 8.85
N ALA A 4 -7.20 19.24 8.95
CA ALA A 4 -8.28 18.66 8.15
C ALA A 4 -8.04 18.86 6.64
N GLY A 5 -7.61 20.07 6.25
CA GLY A 5 -7.26 20.37 4.85
C GLY A 5 -6.06 19.58 4.35
N GLU A 6 -5.01 19.43 5.17
CA GLU A 6 -3.84 18.61 4.84
C GLU A 6 -4.21 17.13 4.65
N THR A 7 -5.07 16.58 5.52
CA THR A 7 -5.54 15.19 5.44
C THR A 7 -6.37 14.96 4.16
N ALA A 8 -7.26 15.89 3.80
CA ALA A 8 -8.02 15.81 2.56
C ALA A 8 -7.11 15.88 1.32
N ARG A 9 -6.10 16.75 1.34
CA ARG A 9 -5.12 16.85 0.24
C ARG A 9 -4.32 15.55 0.06
N ILE A 10 -3.86 14.93 1.14
CA ILE A 10 -3.14 13.65 1.08
C ILE A 10 -4.05 12.54 0.56
N ARG A 11 -5.30 12.48 1.01
CA ARG A 11 -6.31 11.55 0.47
C ARG A 11 -6.45 11.70 -1.04
N ASP A 12 -6.70 12.92 -1.51
CA ASP A 12 -6.95 13.19 -2.93
C ASP A 12 -5.71 12.86 -3.78
N ALA A 13 -4.52 13.23 -3.30
CA ALA A 13 -3.26 12.91 -3.96
C ALA A 13 -3.01 11.40 -4.05
N LEU A 14 -3.30 10.64 -2.97
CA LEU A 14 -3.06 9.20 -2.95
C LEU A 14 -4.01 8.47 -3.91
N VAL A 15 -5.29 8.84 -3.89
CA VAL A 15 -6.29 8.26 -4.80
C VAL A 15 -5.96 8.59 -6.26
N ALA A 16 -5.54 9.83 -6.54
CA ALA A 16 -5.13 10.24 -7.87
C ALA A 16 -3.92 9.42 -8.37
N GLU A 17 -2.89 9.26 -7.53
CA GLU A 17 -1.69 8.50 -7.89
C GLU A 17 -2.00 7.02 -8.16
N LEU A 18 -2.75 6.35 -7.26
CA LEU A 18 -3.14 4.95 -7.46
C LEU A 18 -4.00 4.76 -8.72
N THR A 19 -4.90 5.70 -9.00
CA THR A 19 -5.74 5.68 -10.20
C THR A 19 -4.89 5.87 -11.46
N ALA A 20 -3.91 6.77 -11.44
CA ALA A 20 -3.00 7.00 -12.55
C ALA A 20 -2.13 5.77 -12.83
N LEU A 21 -1.57 5.14 -11.79
CA LEU A 21 -0.80 3.91 -11.90
C LEU A 21 -1.64 2.77 -12.50
N ARG A 22 -2.88 2.57 -12.02
CA ARG A 22 -3.80 1.58 -12.61
C ARG A 22 -4.06 1.86 -14.08
N ARG A 23 -4.34 3.11 -14.47
CA ARG A 23 -4.57 3.51 -15.86
C ARG A 23 -3.36 3.28 -16.75
N ALA A 24 -2.16 3.42 -16.19
CA ALA A 24 -0.90 3.11 -16.88
C ALA A 24 -0.56 1.62 -16.92
N GLY A 25 -1.46 0.73 -16.46
CA GLY A 25 -1.25 -0.71 -16.42
C GLY A 25 -0.21 -1.16 -15.38
N ARG A 26 0.15 -0.30 -14.42
CA ARG A 26 1.11 -0.62 -13.36
C ARG A 26 0.44 -1.40 -12.24
N ARG A 27 1.09 -2.46 -11.80
CA ARG A 27 0.62 -3.29 -10.69
C ARG A 27 1.03 -2.67 -9.36
N VAL A 28 0.05 -2.34 -8.53
CA VAL A 28 0.27 -1.79 -7.18
C VAL A 28 -0.26 -2.75 -6.12
N THR A 29 0.54 -3.13 -5.12
CA THR A 29 0.08 -3.95 -3.98
C THR A 29 0.32 -3.22 -2.67
N GLY A 30 -0.39 -3.59 -1.61
CA GLY A 30 -0.11 -3.05 -0.28
C GLY A 30 0.93 -3.87 0.46
N TYR A 31 1.66 -3.22 1.37
CA TYR A 31 2.66 -3.87 2.21
C TYR A 31 2.40 -3.55 3.69
N GLY A 32 1.99 -4.57 4.45
CA GLY A 32 1.63 -4.52 5.87
C GLY A 32 0.15 -4.19 6.12
N ALA A 33 -0.65 -5.19 6.48
CA ALA A 33 -2.05 -5.04 6.86
C ALA A 33 -2.18 -4.53 8.31
N THR A 34 -1.99 -3.23 8.50
CA THR A 34 -2.01 -2.60 9.83
C THR A 34 -3.40 -2.10 10.23
N ALA A 35 -3.66 -1.94 11.53
CA ALA A 35 -4.87 -1.24 12.00
C ALA A 35 -4.99 0.18 11.42
N LYS A 36 -3.86 0.89 11.27
CA LYS A 36 -3.80 2.24 10.65
C LYS A 36 -4.26 2.22 9.19
N SER A 37 -3.97 1.14 8.47
CA SER A 37 -4.39 1.00 7.07
C SER A 37 -5.90 0.91 6.91
N ALA A 38 -6.64 0.38 7.90
CA ALA A 38 -8.09 0.34 7.84
C ALA A 38 -8.68 1.75 7.69
N THR A 39 -8.24 2.71 8.50
CA THR A 39 -8.68 4.11 8.38
C THR A 39 -8.32 4.69 7.02
N LEU A 40 -7.09 4.50 6.55
CA LEU A 40 -6.64 5.01 5.26
C LEU A 40 -7.51 4.47 4.11
N LEU A 41 -7.64 3.15 4.01
CA LEU A 41 -8.34 2.49 2.91
C LEU A 41 -9.81 2.90 2.88
N ASN A 42 -10.49 2.89 4.04
CA ASN A 42 -11.90 3.26 4.13
C ASN A 42 -12.12 4.75 3.82
N TYR A 43 -11.31 5.63 4.41
CA TYR A 43 -11.43 7.07 4.18
C TYR A 43 -11.14 7.48 2.73
N CYS A 44 -10.20 6.80 2.08
CA CYS A 44 -9.82 7.06 0.70
C CYS A 44 -10.63 6.26 -0.32
N GLY A 45 -11.50 5.33 0.11
CA GLY A 45 -12.22 4.42 -0.81
C GLY A 45 -11.31 3.50 -1.62
N ILE A 46 -10.17 3.08 -1.06
CA ILE A 46 -9.18 2.24 -1.75
C ILE A 46 -9.52 0.76 -1.54
N GLY A 47 -10.08 0.12 -2.57
CA GLY A 47 -10.44 -1.29 -2.59
C GLY A 47 -9.56 -2.16 -3.52
N PRO A 48 -9.94 -3.44 -3.73
CA PRO A 48 -9.21 -4.41 -4.55
C PRO A 48 -8.92 -3.94 -5.98
N ASP A 49 -9.78 -3.07 -6.50
CA ASP A 49 -9.63 -2.43 -7.81
C ASP A 49 -8.35 -1.62 -7.97
N LEU A 50 -7.91 -0.94 -6.91
CA LEU A 50 -6.68 -0.13 -6.89
C LEU A 50 -5.53 -0.86 -6.19
N LEU A 51 -5.86 -1.74 -5.24
CA LEU A 51 -4.91 -2.45 -4.40
C LEU A 51 -5.34 -3.92 -4.31
N PRO A 52 -4.96 -4.79 -5.27
CA PRO A 52 -5.51 -6.14 -5.42
C PRO A 52 -5.28 -7.04 -4.21
N PHE A 53 -4.21 -6.81 -3.46
CA PHE A 53 -3.96 -7.45 -2.17
C PHE A 53 -2.95 -6.64 -1.34
N ILE A 54 -2.86 -6.99 -0.06
CA ILE A 54 -1.85 -6.54 0.89
C ILE A 54 -1.06 -7.75 1.37
N THR A 55 0.26 -7.69 1.43
CA THR A 55 1.06 -8.73 2.10
C THR A 55 1.28 -8.41 3.56
N ASP A 56 1.22 -9.42 4.43
CA ASP A 56 1.47 -9.27 5.87
C ASP A 56 2.09 -10.56 6.44
N SER A 57 3.08 -10.41 7.32
CA SER A 57 3.77 -11.54 7.96
C SER A 57 2.98 -12.19 9.09
N THR A 58 1.88 -11.57 9.56
CA THR A 58 1.06 -12.09 10.65
C THR A 58 0.18 -13.24 10.16
N PRO A 59 0.38 -14.50 10.60
CA PRO A 59 -0.34 -15.66 10.07
C PRO A 59 -1.86 -15.56 10.23
N SER A 60 -2.34 -15.03 11.36
CA SER A 60 -3.78 -14.88 11.64
C SER A 60 -4.51 -13.90 10.72
N LYS A 61 -3.78 -13.04 9.98
CA LYS A 61 -4.38 -12.13 8.99
C LYS A 61 -4.39 -12.73 7.58
N GLN A 62 -3.54 -13.70 7.29
CA GLN A 62 -3.39 -14.25 5.94
C GLN A 62 -4.65 -15.03 5.55
N GLY A 63 -5.10 -14.85 4.30
CA GLY A 63 -6.37 -15.42 3.82
C GLY A 63 -7.62 -14.62 4.25
N MET A 64 -7.46 -13.60 5.10
CA MET A 64 -8.54 -12.69 5.47
C MET A 64 -8.64 -11.51 4.50
N VAL A 65 -9.60 -10.61 4.74
CA VAL A 65 -9.75 -9.33 4.03
C VAL A 65 -9.70 -8.16 5.02
N THR A 66 -9.27 -7.00 4.56
CA THR A 66 -9.30 -5.78 5.38
C THR A 66 -10.75 -5.37 5.71
N PRO A 67 -11.00 -4.81 6.90
CA PRO A 67 -12.33 -4.35 7.27
C PRO A 67 -12.80 -3.20 6.38
N GLY A 68 -14.06 -3.26 5.95
CA GLY A 68 -14.71 -2.25 5.11
C GLY A 68 -14.36 -2.38 3.63
N MET A 69 -13.15 -2.00 3.22
CA MET A 69 -12.74 -2.05 1.80
C MET A 69 -12.47 -3.45 1.25
N ARG A 70 -12.39 -4.48 2.11
CA ARG A 70 -12.28 -5.90 1.75
C ARG A 70 -11.09 -6.25 0.85
N VAL A 71 -9.95 -5.58 1.03
CA VAL A 71 -8.71 -5.92 0.33
C VAL A 71 -8.14 -7.24 0.88
N PRO A 72 -7.89 -8.26 0.04
CA PRO A 72 -7.33 -9.54 0.49
C PRO A 72 -5.96 -9.37 1.14
N VAL A 73 -5.70 -10.11 2.22
CA VAL A 73 -4.40 -10.18 2.87
C VAL A 73 -3.74 -11.50 2.52
N ARG A 74 -2.53 -11.42 1.96
CA ARG A 74 -1.73 -12.55 1.48
C ARG A 74 -0.46 -12.72 2.30
N PRO A 75 0.13 -13.93 2.30
CA PRO A 75 1.39 -14.14 2.98
C PRO A 75 2.56 -13.44 2.23
N PRO A 76 3.72 -13.21 2.88
CA PRO A 76 4.82 -12.44 2.31
C PRO A 76 5.36 -12.98 0.98
N GLU A 77 5.28 -14.28 0.75
CA GLU A 77 5.76 -14.95 -0.46
C GLU A 77 5.02 -14.45 -1.71
N ALA A 78 3.74 -14.06 -1.57
CA ALA A 78 2.95 -13.49 -2.65
C ALA A 78 3.47 -12.11 -3.12
N PHE A 79 4.34 -11.45 -2.35
CA PHE A 79 4.93 -10.18 -2.75
C PHE A 79 5.90 -10.34 -3.92
N ALA A 80 6.62 -11.48 -3.98
CA ALA A 80 7.67 -11.74 -4.96
C ALA A 80 7.20 -12.57 -6.17
N ASP A 81 5.92 -12.96 -6.22
CA ASP A 81 5.38 -13.86 -7.26
C ASP A 81 4.29 -13.22 -8.15
N PRO A 82 4.69 -12.56 -9.26
CA PRO A 82 5.97 -11.85 -9.42
C PRO A 82 6.03 -10.62 -8.50
N TYR A 83 7.09 -9.82 -8.52
CA TYR A 83 7.10 -8.51 -7.85
C TYR A 83 6.13 -7.51 -8.51
N PRO A 84 5.48 -6.59 -7.77
CA PRO A 84 4.68 -5.52 -8.35
C PRO A 84 5.58 -4.39 -8.92
N ASP A 85 5.00 -3.49 -9.72
CA ASP A 85 5.69 -2.25 -10.11
C ASP A 85 5.83 -1.31 -8.90
N TYR A 86 4.76 -1.23 -8.08
CA TYR A 86 4.70 -0.38 -6.90
C TYR A 86 4.18 -1.12 -5.67
N ALA A 87 4.71 -0.76 -4.50
CA ALA A 87 4.23 -1.24 -3.21
C ALA A 87 3.79 -0.05 -2.34
N LEU A 88 2.50 0.06 -2.05
CA LEU A 88 1.96 1.02 -1.08
C LEU A 88 2.36 0.60 0.33
N LEU A 89 3.25 1.38 0.94
CA LEU A 89 3.82 1.07 2.25
C LEU A 89 2.84 1.48 3.36
N LEU A 90 1.98 0.55 3.77
CA LEU A 90 0.99 0.73 4.83
C LEU A 90 1.61 0.59 6.23
N ALA A 91 2.64 -0.25 6.37
CA ALA A 91 3.48 -0.34 7.57
C ALA A 91 4.63 0.69 7.56
N TRP A 92 4.33 1.95 7.20
CA TRP A 92 5.31 3.02 7.01
C TRP A 92 6.18 3.31 8.24
N ASN A 93 5.72 2.97 9.44
CA ASN A 93 6.50 3.14 10.66
C ASN A 93 7.66 2.13 10.79
N HIS A 94 7.72 1.12 9.91
CA HIS A 94 8.81 0.15 9.77
C HIS A 94 9.50 0.28 8.40
N ALA A 95 9.45 1.47 7.78
CA ALA A 95 9.92 1.67 6.40
C ALA A 95 11.37 1.23 6.19
N GLU A 96 12.28 1.63 7.08
CA GLU A 96 13.71 1.32 6.95
C GLU A 96 13.96 -0.19 6.99
N GLU A 97 13.37 -0.89 7.96
CA GLU A 97 13.48 -2.34 8.11
C GLU A 97 12.89 -3.09 6.91
N ILE A 98 11.71 -2.68 6.45
CA ILE A 98 11.02 -3.30 5.31
C ILE A 98 11.82 -3.08 4.01
N MET A 99 12.27 -1.85 3.75
CA MET A 99 13.03 -1.52 2.54
C MET A 99 14.44 -2.14 2.56
N ALA A 100 15.02 -2.35 3.74
CA ALA A 100 16.25 -3.12 3.92
C ALA A 100 16.03 -4.61 3.66
N LYS A 101 14.91 -5.18 4.10
CA LYS A 101 14.61 -6.59 3.81
C LYS A 101 14.35 -6.84 2.32
N GLU A 102 13.56 -5.99 1.67
CA GLU A 102 13.05 -6.20 0.31
C GLU A 102 13.99 -5.63 -0.78
N HIS A 103 15.29 -5.95 -0.68
CA HIS A 103 16.29 -5.49 -1.65
C HIS A 103 16.07 -6.03 -3.08
N ALA A 104 15.55 -7.25 -3.21
CA ALA A 104 15.27 -7.86 -4.50
C ALA A 104 14.17 -7.12 -5.27
N PHE A 105 13.11 -6.67 -4.57
CA PHE A 105 12.07 -5.81 -5.13
C PHE A 105 12.65 -4.54 -5.75
N ARG A 106 13.48 -3.82 -4.99
CA ARG A 106 14.13 -2.58 -5.46
C ARG A 106 15.09 -2.84 -6.63
N ARG A 107 15.91 -3.90 -6.56
CA ARG A 107 16.82 -4.27 -7.66
C ARG A 107 16.07 -4.65 -8.94
N GLY A 108 14.86 -5.21 -8.80
CA GLY A 108 13.96 -5.51 -9.91
C GLY A 108 13.24 -4.30 -10.50
N GLY A 109 13.53 -3.08 -10.03
CA GLY A 109 12.89 -1.84 -10.49
C GLY A 109 11.58 -1.51 -9.78
N GLY A 110 11.19 -2.28 -8.76
CA GLY A 110 10.04 -2.00 -7.93
C GLY A 110 10.21 -0.74 -7.09
N ARG A 111 9.13 0.02 -6.91
CA ARG A 111 9.13 1.32 -6.24
C ARG A 111 8.19 1.36 -5.04
N TRP A 112 8.56 2.08 -3.99
CA TRP A 112 7.74 2.22 -2.77
C TRP A 112 6.86 3.46 -2.87
N LEU A 113 5.55 3.29 -2.80
CA LEU A 113 4.62 4.40 -2.69
C LEU A 113 4.36 4.69 -1.20
N ARG A 114 4.70 5.91 -0.76
CA ARG A 114 4.48 6.39 0.61
C ARG A 114 3.45 7.52 0.59
N TYR A 115 2.76 7.70 1.72
CA TYR A 115 1.73 8.73 1.91
C TYR A 115 1.93 9.56 3.18
N VAL A 116 3.05 9.36 3.88
CA VAL A 116 3.45 10.10 5.09
C VAL A 116 4.89 10.60 4.90
N PRO A 117 5.17 11.91 5.08
CA PRO A 117 4.21 12.99 5.37
C PRO A 117 3.35 13.38 4.15
N ASP A 118 3.81 13.05 2.95
CA ASP A 118 3.17 13.37 1.67
C ASP A 118 3.17 12.15 0.75
N VAL A 119 2.37 12.21 -0.32
CA VAL A 119 2.35 11.18 -1.36
C VAL A 119 3.60 11.33 -2.24
N HIS A 120 4.45 10.31 -2.21
CA HIS A 120 5.67 10.28 -3.03
C HIS A 120 6.14 8.85 -3.24
N THR A 121 6.95 8.65 -4.28
CA THR A 121 7.57 7.37 -4.58
C THR A 121 9.05 7.37 -4.25
N VAL A 122 9.54 6.28 -3.66
CA VAL A 122 10.96 6.05 -3.29
C VAL A 122 11.51 4.78 -3.93
#